data_AF-V6Z3N5-F1
#
_entry.id   AF-V6Z3N5-F1
#
_cell.length_a   1.000
_cell.length_b   1.000
_cell.length_c   1.000
_cell.angle_alpha   90.00
_cell.angle_beta   90.00
_cell.angle_gamma   90.00
#
_symmetry.space_group_name_H-M   'P 1'
#
loop_
_entity.id
_entity.type
_entity.pdbx_description
1 polymer ?
#
loop_
_entity_poly.entity_id
_entity_poly.type
_entity_poly.pdbx_seq_one_letter_code
_entity_poly.pdbx_strand_id
1 'polypeptide(L)'
;MAQKLGSEFLRPFDQEERPIFLGRTKRQLIVTTGLGVSIALSIGLYLIHFPMIITYILLGVILAPILLYGSKKDLELKERYRFLFTIQKRSYQTDYHYKEVNKRDAFQSQFGVTEVDQTRQSEKKTSETQSQA
;
A
#
# COMPACT_ATOMS: atom_id res chain seq x y z
N MET A 1 12.66 20.07 -19.32
CA MET A 1 12.83 19.13 -18.20
C MET A 1 12.11 19.72 -17.00
N ALA A 2 10.91 19.23 -16.67
CA ALA A 2 10.13 19.72 -15.55
C ALA A 2 10.56 18.96 -14.29
N GLN A 3 11.27 19.65 -13.39
CA GLN A 3 11.78 19.06 -12.16
C GLN A 3 10.63 18.95 -11.16
N LYS A 4 10.19 17.71 -10.89
CA LYS A 4 9.14 17.40 -9.90
C LYS A 4 9.69 17.53 -8.48
N LEU A 5 9.82 18.77 -7.98
CA LEU A 5 10.08 19.04 -6.57
C LEU A 5 8.82 18.70 -5.78
N GLY A 6 8.72 17.48 -5.28
CA GLY A 6 7.63 17.08 -4.37
C GLY A 6 7.19 15.62 -4.46
N SER A 7 7.56 14.89 -5.53
CA SER A 7 7.22 13.46 -5.67
C SER A 7 8.41 12.51 -5.45
N GLU A 8 9.48 12.97 -4.81
CA GLU A 8 10.63 12.14 -4.41
C GLU A 8 10.21 10.99 -3.45
N PHE A 9 9.12 11.17 -2.69
CA PHE A 9 8.53 10.12 -1.83
C PHE A 9 7.78 9.03 -2.61
N LEU A 10 7.45 9.29 -3.87
CA LEU A 10 6.90 8.33 -4.82
C LEU A 10 7.95 7.98 -5.88
N ARG A 11 9.25 7.93 -5.52
CA ARG A 11 10.20 7.21 -6.37
C ARG A 11 9.61 5.82 -6.57
N PRO A 12 9.27 5.39 -7.79
CA PRO A 12 9.02 3.98 -8.01
C PRO A 12 10.29 3.31 -7.52
N PHE A 13 10.16 2.48 -6.47
CA PHE A 13 11.27 1.71 -5.94
C PHE A 13 12.11 1.22 -7.11
N ASP A 14 13.43 1.42 -7.08
CA ASP A 14 14.41 1.00 -8.10
C ASP A 14 14.15 -0.42 -8.62
N GLN A 15 13.16 -0.57 -9.51
CA GLN A 15 12.65 -1.84 -10.05
C GLN A 15 13.14 -2.07 -11.47
N GLU A 16 14.09 -1.25 -11.92
CA GLU A 16 14.86 -1.53 -13.12
C GLU A 16 15.84 -2.65 -12.81
N GLU A 17 15.38 -3.88 -13.02
CA GLU A 17 16.23 -5.06 -13.03
C GLU A 17 17.39 -4.82 -13.98
N ARG A 18 18.61 -4.73 -13.42
CA ARG A 18 19.81 -4.50 -14.20
C ARG A 18 19.97 -5.64 -15.23
N PRO A 19 20.21 -5.32 -16.50
CA PRO A 19 20.51 -6.33 -17.50
C PRO A 19 21.81 -7.02 -17.11
N ILE A 20 21.86 -8.34 -17.25
CA ILE A 20 23.02 -9.14 -16.80
C ILE A 20 23.73 -9.77 -17.98
N PHE A 21 22.96 -10.41 -18.88
CA PHE A 21 23.53 -11.17 -19.99
C PHE A 21 22.76 -10.87 -21.27
N LEU A 22 23.44 -10.51 -22.35
CA LEU A 22 22.84 -10.18 -23.66
C LEU A 22 21.73 -9.11 -23.60
N GLY A 23 21.79 -8.17 -22.65
CA GLY A 23 20.73 -7.17 -22.46
C GLY A 23 19.42 -7.74 -21.87
N ARG A 24 19.39 -9.01 -21.49
CA ARG A 24 18.25 -9.64 -20.81
C ARG A 24 18.34 -9.43 -19.30
N THR A 25 17.18 -9.28 -18.65
CA THR A 25 17.12 -9.25 -17.19
C THR A 25 17.20 -10.67 -16.61
N LYS A 26 17.61 -10.77 -15.35
CA LYS A 26 17.70 -12.03 -14.59
C LYS A 26 16.38 -12.82 -14.64
N ARG A 27 15.26 -12.11 -14.54
CA ARG A 27 13.90 -12.66 -14.62
C ARG A 27 13.59 -13.26 -15.97
N GLN A 28 13.95 -12.56 -17.05
CA GLN A 28 13.77 -13.09 -18.41
C GLN A 28 14.56 -14.37 -18.61
N LEU A 29 15.79 -14.45 -18.08
CA LEU A 29 16.57 -15.68 -18.12
C LEU A 29 15.83 -16.82 -17.42
N ILE A 30 15.44 -16.64 -16.16
CA ILE A 30 14.72 -17.66 -15.38
C ILE A 30 13.45 -18.15 -16.10
N VAL A 31 12.66 -17.23 -16.67
CA VAL A 31 11.47 -17.59 -17.44
C VAL A 31 11.83 -18.40 -18.68
N THR A 32 12.81 -17.95 -19.47
CA THR A 32 13.21 -18.66 -20.69
C THR A 32 13.78 -20.05 -20.41
N THR A 33 14.62 -20.17 -19.37
CA THR A 33 15.20 -21.45 -18.96
C THR A 33 14.12 -22.38 -18.41
N GLY A 34 13.23 -21.86 -17.56
CA GLY A 34 12.10 -22.62 -17.01
C GLY A 34 11.14 -23.13 -18.08
N LEU A 35 10.85 -22.29 -19.08
CA LEU A 35 10.03 -22.69 -20.24
C LEU A 35 10.74 -23.78 -21.06
N GLY A 36 12.03 -23.61 -21.35
CA GLY A 36 12.83 -24.59 -22.09
C GLY A 36 12.88 -25.95 -21.39
N VAL A 37 13.11 -25.96 -20.08
CA VAL A 37 13.08 -27.19 -19.26
C VAL A 37 11.70 -27.83 -19.28
N SER A 38 10.63 -27.04 -19.18
CA SER A 38 9.26 -27.56 -19.21
C SER A 38 8.92 -28.22 -20.54
N ILE A 39 9.33 -27.61 -21.67
CA ILE A 39 9.15 -28.18 -23.00
C ILE A 39 9.93 -29.49 -23.13
N ALA A 40 11.20 -29.50 -22.72
CA ALA A 40 12.04 -30.70 -22.76
C ALA A 40 11.45 -31.84 -21.90
N LEU A 41 10.95 -31.51 -20.70
CA LEU A 41 10.28 -32.44 -19.81
C LEU A 41 9.00 -33.00 -20.46
N SER A 42 8.19 -32.15 -21.08
CA SER A 42 6.98 -32.56 -21.79
C SER A 42 7.28 -33.55 -22.91
N ILE A 43 8.33 -33.28 -23.70
CA ILE A 43 8.77 -34.17 -24.79
C ILE A 43 9.24 -35.51 -24.20
N GLY A 44 10.07 -35.47 -23.15
CA GLY A 44 10.55 -36.68 -22.48
C GLY A 44 9.42 -37.55 -21.93
N LEU A 45 8.43 -36.94 -21.30
CA LEU A 45 7.25 -37.64 -20.77
C LEU A 45 6.37 -38.22 -21.89
N TYR A 46 6.27 -37.52 -23.02
CA TYR A 46 5.55 -38.02 -24.19
C TYR A 46 6.21 -39.29 -24.77
N LEU A 47 7.54 -39.32 -24.87
CA LEU A 47 8.29 -40.46 -25.42
C LEU A 47 8.10 -41.75 -24.60
N ILE A 48 8.00 -41.63 -23.27
CA ILE A 48 7.72 -42.77 -22.39
C ILE A 48 6.23 -43.13 -22.28
N HIS A 49 5.38 -42.52 -23.11
CA HIS A 49 3.92 -42.71 -23.11
C HIS A 49 3.27 -42.42 -21.75
N PHE A 50 3.77 -41.41 -21.03
CA PHE A 50 3.21 -41.03 -19.74
C PHE A 50 1.79 -40.44 -19.91
N PRO A 51 0.87 -40.64 -18.94
CA PRO A 51 -0.48 -40.12 -19.04
C PRO A 51 -0.54 -38.60 -19.19
N MET A 52 -1.16 -38.13 -20.28
CA MET A 52 -1.21 -36.71 -20.66
C MET A 52 -1.90 -35.82 -19.62
N ILE A 53 -2.93 -36.34 -18.94
CA ILE A 53 -3.63 -35.56 -17.90
C ILE A 53 -2.67 -35.20 -16.77
N ILE A 54 -1.84 -36.16 -16.37
CA ILE A 54 -0.88 -35.99 -15.27
C ILE A 54 0.29 -35.08 -15.72
N THR A 55 0.75 -35.20 -16.98
CA THR A 55 1.79 -34.30 -17.51
C THR A 55 1.33 -32.84 -17.49
N TYR A 56 0.08 -32.56 -17.86
CA TYR A 56 -0.43 -31.19 -17.86
C TYR A 56 -0.55 -30.61 -16.45
N ILE A 57 -0.99 -31.40 -15.47
CA ILE A 57 -1.02 -30.97 -14.06
C ILE A 57 0.40 -30.66 -13.58
N LEU A 58 1.36 -31.55 -13.86
CA LEU A 58 2.77 -31.38 -13.49
C LEU A 58 3.36 -30.10 -14.11
N LEU A 59 3.14 -29.90 -15.42
CA LEU A 59 3.56 -28.70 -16.14
C LEU A 59 2.93 -27.44 -15.55
N GLY A 60 1.63 -27.47 -15.22
CA GLY A 60 0.93 -26.35 -14.60
C GLY A 60 1.56 -25.95 -13.26
N VAL A 61 1.86 -26.93 -12.40
CA VAL A 61 2.49 -26.70 -11.09
C VAL A 61 3.89 -26.09 -11.23
N ILE A 62 4.66 -26.52 -12.25
CA ILE A 62 6.02 -26.00 -12.51
C ILE A 62 5.96 -24.61 -13.16
N LEU A 63 5.15 -24.42 -14.21
CA LEU A 63 5.08 -23.17 -14.97
C LEU A 63 4.41 -22.04 -14.20
N ALA A 64 3.38 -22.32 -13.39
CA ALA A 64 2.64 -21.27 -12.68
C ALA A 64 3.54 -20.32 -11.86
N PRO A 65 4.43 -20.80 -10.96
CA PRO A 65 5.31 -19.91 -10.22
C PRO A 65 6.34 -19.20 -11.12
N ILE A 66 6.79 -19.84 -12.20
CA ILE A 66 7.76 -19.27 -13.15
C ILE A 66 7.13 -18.11 -13.91
N LEU A 67 5.89 -18.25 -14.39
CA LEU A 67 5.15 -17.21 -15.10
C LEU A 67 4.71 -16.09 -14.16
N LEU A 68 4.30 -16.41 -12.93
CA LEU A 68 3.99 -15.42 -11.90
C LEU A 68 5.23 -14.57 -11.58
N TYR A 69 6.38 -15.23 -11.42
CA TYR A 69 7.67 -14.57 -11.31
C TYR A 69 8.05 -13.86 -12.61
N GLY A 70 7.67 -14.31 -13.80
CA GLY A 70 7.91 -13.55 -15.04
C GLY A 70 7.14 -12.21 -15.11
N SER A 71 5.92 -12.19 -14.58
CA SER A 71 4.97 -11.07 -14.75
C SER A 71 5.26 -9.83 -13.89
N LYS A 72 6.34 -9.80 -13.08
CA LYS A 72 6.65 -8.70 -12.14
C LYS A 72 5.56 -8.42 -11.09
N LYS A 73 4.60 -9.33 -10.93
CA LYS A 73 3.53 -9.25 -9.94
C LYS A 73 3.94 -9.78 -8.57
N ASP A 74 5.13 -10.36 -8.46
CA ASP A 74 5.69 -10.90 -7.22
C ASP A 74 5.80 -9.83 -6.14
N LEU A 75 6.26 -8.62 -6.47
CA LEU A 75 6.40 -7.55 -5.49
C LEU A 75 5.03 -7.05 -5.02
N GLU A 76 4.12 -6.81 -5.96
CA GLU A 76 2.74 -6.38 -5.65
C GLU A 76 2.01 -7.42 -4.80
N LEU A 77 2.10 -8.70 -5.16
CA LEU A 77 1.52 -9.80 -4.40
C LEU A 77 2.15 -9.87 -3.01
N LYS A 78 3.49 -9.78 -2.91
CA LYS A 78 4.19 -9.79 -1.62
C LYS A 78 3.72 -8.64 -0.73
N GLU A 79 3.52 -7.45 -1.26
CA GLU A 79 2.99 -6.32 -0.49
C GLU A 79 1.53 -6.51 -0.08
N ARG A 80 0.69 -7.02 -0.99
CA ARG A 80 -0.71 -7.35 -0.68
C ARG A 80 -0.82 -8.41 0.41
N TYR A 81 -0.03 -9.49 0.33
CA TYR A 81 0.01 -10.52 1.37
C TYR A 81 0.60 -9.97 2.68
N ARG A 82 1.69 -9.19 2.62
CA ARG A 82 2.25 -8.52 3.80
C ARG A 82 1.20 -7.67 4.48
N PHE A 83 0.45 -6.87 3.73
CA PHE A 83 -0.64 -6.05 4.24
C PHE A 83 -1.77 -6.90 4.84
N LEU A 84 -2.19 -7.96 4.15
CA LEU A 84 -3.27 -8.83 4.60
C LEU A 84 -2.95 -9.55 5.92
N PHE A 85 -1.70 -10.04 6.06
CA PHE A 85 -1.27 -10.79 7.24
C PHE A 85 -0.74 -9.91 8.38
N THR A 86 -0.38 -8.65 8.10
CA THR A 86 0.05 -7.73 9.15
C THR A 86 -1.18 -7.09 9.78
N ILE A 87 -1.51 -7.49 11.01
CA ILE A 87 -2.48 -6.76 11.84
C ILE A 87 -1.90 -5.37 12.11
N GLN A 88 -2.33 -4.37 11.35
CA GLN A 88 -1.89 -3.00 11.56
C GLN A 88 -2.59 -2.42 12.79
N LYS A 89 -1.92 -2.44 13.95
CA LYS A 89 -2.32 -1.59 15.08
C LYS A 89 -1.98 -0.15 14.71
N ARG A 90 -2.97 0.62 14.26
CA ARG A 90 -2.81 2.08 14.14
C ARG A 90 -2.71 2.63 15.56
N SER A 91 -1.50 2.96 16.01
CA SER A 91 -1.34 3.74 17.22
C SER A 91 -1.74 5.17 16.89
N TYR A 92 -2.90 5.60 17.39
CA TYR A 92 -3.30 6.99 17.25
C TYR A 92 -2.52 7.83 18.26
N GLN A 93 -2.30 9.10 17.95
CA GLN A 93 -1.63 10.03 18.87
C GLN A 93 -2.39 10.17 20.21
N THR A 94 -3.65 9.75 20.23
CA THR A 94 -4.53 9.63 21.42
C THR A 94 -4.25 8.40 22.29
N ASP A 95 -3.58 7.36 21.75
CA ASP A 95 -3.30 6.12 22.50
C ASP A 95 -2.05 6.26 23.38
N TYR A 96 -1.15 7.19 23.05
CA TYR A 96 0.02 7.51 23.86
C TYR A 96 -0.38 8.49 24.96
N HIS A 97 -0.74 7.93 26.12
CA HIS A 97 -0.94 8.66 27.37
C HIS A 97 -2.13 9.62 27.39
N TYR A 98 -3.32 9.07 27.69
CA TYR A 98 -4.11 9.68 28.75
C TYR A 98 -3.28 9.60 30.05
N LYS A 99 -2.36 10.56 30.24
CA LYS A 99 -2.02 10.97 31.59
C LYS A 99 -3.20 11.78 32.05
N GLU A 100 -3.81 11.40 33.16
CA GLU A 100 -4.71 12.28 33.91
C GLU A 100 -4.05 13.65 33.95
N VAL A 101 -4.65 14.62 33.24
CA VAL A 101 -4.15 15.99 33.26
C VAL A 101 -4.27 16.42 34.71
N ASN A 102 -3.12 16.59 35.37
CA ASN A 102 -3.09 17.06 36.74
C ASN A 102 -3.83 18.41 36.74
N LYS A 103 -4.92 18.55 37.51
CA LYS A 103 -5.80 19.74 37.46
C LYS A 103 -5.04 21.06 37.71
N ARG A 104 -3.81 20.99 38.24
CA ARG A 104 -2.91 22.12 38.47
C ARG A 104 -2.13 22.57 37.24
N ASP A 105 -1.88 21.68 36.30
CA ASP A 105 -1.12 21.94 35.06
C ASP A 105 -2.03 22.06 33.82
N ALA A 106 -3.32 21.80 34.00
CA ALA A 106 -4.32 22.11 32.99
C ALA A 106 -4.38 23.64 32.83
N PHE A 107 -4.14 24.14 31.62
CA PHE A 107 -4.49 25.51 31.22
C PHE A 107 -6.01 25.68 31.22
N GLN A 108 -6.61 25.66 32.41
CA GLN A 108 -7.94 26.19 32.62
C GLN A 108 -7.77 27.70 32.78
N SER A 109 -8.48 28.45 31.94
CA SER A 109 -8.63 29.89 32.10
C SER A 109 -9.13 30.18 33.52
N GLN A 110 -8.27 30.79 34.35
CA GLN A 110 -8.56 31.06 35.77
C GLN A 110 -9.40 32.33 35.97
N PHE A 111 -9.68 33.05 34.89
CA PHE A 111 -10.49 34.25 34.90
C PHE A 111 -11.53 34.13 33.81
N GLY A 112 -12.80 34.30 34.17
CA GLY A 112 -13.95 34.21 33.28
C GLY A 112 -13.92 35.23 32.15
N VAL A 113 -13.04 35.03 31.17
CA VAL A 113 -13.09 35.71 29.89
C VAL A 113 -14.03 34.90 29.02
N THR A 114 -15.29 35.32 29.03
CA THR A 114 -16.26 34.91 28.03
C THR A 114 -15.88 35.61 26.74
N GLU A 115 -15.28 34.90 25.77
CA GLU A 115 -15.08 35.38 24.40
C GLU A 115 -16.42 35.40 23.64
N VAL A 116 -17.41 36.08 24.20
CA VAL A 116 -18.60 36.50 23.48
C VAL A 116 -18.89 37.90 23.95
N ASP A 117 -18.67 38.86 23.05
CA ASP A 117 -19.07 40.24 23.27
C ASP A 117 -20.60 40.32 23.30
N GLN A 118 -21.18 40.23 24.50
CA GLN A 118 -22.63 40.23 24.71
C GLN A 118 -23.29 41.54 24.25
N THR A 119 -22.52 42.64 24.13
CA THR A 119 -23.04 43.94 23.67
C THR A 119 -23.58 43.86 22.24
N ARG A 120 -22.96 43.08 21.36
CA ARG A 120 -23.44 42.86 19.98
C ARG A 120 -24.76 42.08 19.88
N GLN A 121 -25.11 41.26 20.87
CA GLN A 121 -26.37 40.52 20.87
C GLN A 121 -27.54 41.38 21.37
N SER A 122 -27.27 42.33 22.27
CA SER A 122 -28.25 43.29 22.78
C SER A 122 -28.70 44.28 21.70
N GLU A 123 -27.75 44.77 20.88
CA GLU A 123 -28.05 45.67 19.77
C GLU A 123 -28.83 44.95 18.65
N LYS A 124 -28.50 43.68 18.35
CA LYS A 124 -29.25 42.88 17.37
C LYS A 124 -30.68 42.57 17.81
N LYS A 125 -30.90 42.19 19.08
CA LYS A 125 -32.27 41.95 19.57
C LYS A 125 -33.12 43.22 19.64
N THR A 126 -32.53 44.37 19.93
CA THR A 126 -33.27 45.64 19.99
C THR A 126 -33.63 46.17 18.60
N SER A 127 -32.74 45.99 17.61
CA SER A 127 -33.00 46.36 16.21
C SER A 127 -33.97 45.41 15.50
N GLU A 128 -33.99 44.13 15.84
CA GLU A 128 -34.97 43.17 15.30
C GLU A 128 -36.38 43.36 15.91
N THR A 129 -36.49 43.83 17.16
CA THR A 129 -37.79 44.10 17.80
C THR A 129 -38.43 45.41 17.33
N GLN A 130 -37.64 46.39 16.89
CA GLN A 130 -38.14 47.69 16.39
C GLN A 130 -38.49 47.67 14.89
N SER A 131 -38.12 46.63 14.14
CA SER A 131 -38.43 46.52 12.70
C SER A 131 -39.67 45.66 12.39
N GLN A 132 -40.35 45.13 13.41
CA GLN A 132 -41.55 44.28 13.27
C GLN A 132 -42.81 44.86 13.95
N ALA A 133 -42.82 46.16 14.28
CA ALA A 133 -43.99 46.89 14.75
C ALA A 133 -44.36 48.01 13.77
#